data_AF-A0A227KI95-F1
#
_entry.id   AF-A0A227KI95-F1
#
_cell.length_a   1.000
_cell.length_b   1.000
_cell.length_c   1.000
_cell.angle_alpha   90.00
_cell.angle_beta   90.00
_cell.angle_gamma   90.00
#
_symmetry.space_group_name_H-M   'P 1'
#
loop_
_entity.id
_entity.type
_entity.pdbx_description
1 polymer ?
#
loop_
_entity_poly.entity_id
_entity_poly.type
_entity_poly.pdbx_seq_one_letter_code
_entity_poly.pdbx_strand_id
1 'polypeptide(L)' 'MKELRIQEKGCPIRAFFAFDPERKAIILCAGDKSNDKTFYLRLIRIAEEEYREHLSTLLR' A
#
# COMPACT_ATOMS: atom_id res chain seq x y z
N MET A 1 -5.83 -1.26 -6.82
CA MET A 1 -5.07 -0.60 -5.73
C MET A 1 -5.06 0.91 -5.97
N LYS A 2 -5.05 1.70 -4.90
CA LYS A 2 -4.98 3.17 -4.91
C LYS A 2 -3.91 3.65 -3.92
N GLU A 3 -3.52 4.92 -4.02
CA GLU A 3 -2.55 5.57 -3.13
C GLU A 3 -3.24 6.66 -2.30
N LEU A 4 -2.96 6.68 -1.00
CA LEU A 4 -3.15 7.84 -0.13
C LEU A 4 -1.86 8.66 -0.10
N ARG A 5 -2.00 9.96 -0.34
CA ARG A 5 -0.91 10.94 -0.29
C ARG A 5 -1.02 11.74 0.99
N ILE A 6 -0.21 11.38 1.97
CA ILE A 6 -0.20 12.00 3.29
C ILE A 6 1.01 12.95 3.35
N GLN A 7 0.78 14.14 3.90
CA GLN A 7 1.83 15.11 4.17
C GLN A 7 1.87 15.36 5.67
N GLU A 8 2.95 14.95 6.33
CA GLU A 8 3.14 15.13 7.76
C GLU A 8 4.46 15.88 8.00
N LYS A 9 4.40 17.14 8.48
CA LYS A 9 5.58 17.91 8.90
C LYS A 9 6.75 17.95 7.88
N GLY A 10 6.46 17.85 6.59
CA GLY A 10 7.48 17.83 5.54
C GLY A 10 7.80 16.43 5.00
N CYS A 11 7.40 15.36 5.69
CA CYS A 11 7.54 13.97 5.26
C CYS A 11 6.36 13.56 4.33
N PRO A 12 6.62 13.30 3.04
CA PRO A 12 5.62 12.82 2.10
C PRO A 12 5.42 11.32 2.26
N ILE A 13 4.49 10.92 3.13
CA ILE A 13 4.11 9.52 3.31
C ILE A 13 3.18 9.10 2.16
N ARG A 14 3.41 7.92 1.60
CA ARG A 14 2.50 7.27 0.63
C ARG A 14 2.06 5.94 1.21
N ALA A 15 0.74 5.74 1.29
CA ALA A 15 0.16 4.49 1.72
C ALA A 15 -0.65 3.88 0.59
N PHE A 16 -0.40 2.62 0.27
CA PHE A 16 -1.19 1.89 -0.72
C PHE A 16 -2.32 1.14 -0.04
N PHE A 17 -3.49 1.20 -0.67
CA PHE A 17 -4.69 0.58 -0.15
C PHE A 17 -5.53 -0.03 -1.28
N ALA A 18 -6.38 -0.97 -0.90
CA ALA A 18 -7.37 -1.57 -1.77
C ALA A 18 -8.68 -1.80 -1.02
N PHE A 19 -9.75 -2.06 -1.77
CA PHE A 19 -10.94 -2.69 -1.21
C PHE A 19 -10.86 -4.17 -1.53
N ASP A 20 -11.07 -5.02 -0.53
CA ASP A 20 -11.18 -6.46 -0.72
C ASP A 20 -12.57 -6.85 -1.25
N PRO A 21 -12.82 -8.15 -1.58
CA PRO A 21 -14.11 -8.61 -2.07
C PRO A 21 -15.28 -8.40 -1.09
N GLU A 22 -15.00 -8.29 0.20
CA GLU A 22 -15.99 -8.00 1.25
C GLU A 22 -16.25 -6.49 1.39
N ARG A 23 -15.64 -5.66 0.52
CA ARG A 23 -15.71 -4.20 0.52
C ARG A 23 -15.08 -3.55 1.75
N LYS A 24 -14.11 -4.20 2.39
CA LYS A 24 -13.30 -3.61 3.46
C LYS A 24 -12.11 -2.88 2.86
N ALA A 25 -11.85 -1.66 3.33
CA ALA A 25 -10.63 -0.94 2.98
C ALA A 25 -9.47 -1.51 3.79
N ILE A 26 -8.41 -1.94 3.09
CA ILE A 26 -7.19 -2.48 3.70
C ILE A 26 -6.00 -1.63 3.28
N ILE A 27 -5.16 -1.27 4.24
CA ILE A 27 -3.85 -0.67 3.97
C ILE A 27 -2.87 -1.81 3.77
N LEU A 28 -2.16 -1.79 2.64
CA LEU A 28 -1.24 -2.84 2.22
C LEU A 28 0.18 -2.51 2.69
N CYS A 29 0.62 -1.27 2.47
CA CYS A 29 1.91 -0.80 2.95
C CYS A 29 1.94 0.73 2.96
N ALA A 30 2.87 1.30 3.73
CA ALA A 30 3.15 2.73 3.70
C ALA A 30 4.66 3.01 3.80
N GLY A 31 5.10 4.13 3.26
CA GLY A 31 6.49 4.54 3.35
C GLY A 31 6.70 6.03 3.07
N ASP A 32 7.84 6.55 3.53
CA ASP A 32 8.31 7.89 3.20
C ASP A 32 8.90 7.91 1.78
N LYS A 33 8.33 8.75 0.90
CA LYS A 33 8.73 8.86 -0.50
C LYS A 33 10.04 9.65 -0.70
N SER A 34 10.51 10.37 0.32
CA SER A 34 11.59 11.34 0.23
C SER A 34 12.83 10.78 -0.48
N ASN A 35 13.25 11.45 -1.56
CA ASN A 35 14.49 11.22 -2.30
C ASN A 35 14.79 9.78 -2.78
N ASP A 36 13.82 8.87 -2.75
CA ASP A 36 14.01 7.49 -3.23
C ASP A 36 13.40 7.30 -4.64
N LYS A 37 14.27 7.09 -5.63
CA LYS A 37 13.90 6.83 -7.04
C LYS A 37 13.25 5.46 -7.24
N THR A 38 13.60 4.49 -6.40
CA THR A 38 13.09 3.11 -6.46
C THR A 38 11.87 2.88 -5.58
N PHE A 39 11.46 3.90 -4.82
CA PHE A 39 10.35 3.85 -3.88
C PHE A 39 9.12 3.13 -4.44
N TYR A 40 8.64 3.57 -5.61
CA TYR A 40 7.44 3.03 -6.22
C TYR A 40 7.59 1.58 -6.64
N LEU A 41 8.74 1.21 -7.22
CA LEU A 41 9.03 -0.17 -7.59
C LEU A 41 8.99 -1.10 -6.36
N ARG A 42 9.53 -0.66 -5.23
CA ARG A 42 9.51 -1.42 -3.98
C ARG A 42 8.13 -1.47 -3.35
N LEU A 43 7.45 -0.34 -3.20
CA LEU A 43 6.12 -0.29 -2.57
C LEU A 43 5.06 -1.05 -3.38
N ILE A 44 5.10 -0.99 -4.71
CA ILE A 44 4.17 -1.76 -5.56
C ILE A 44 4.37 -3.26 -5.32
N ARG A 45 5.62 -3.74 -5.34
CA ARG A 45 5.93 -5.16 -5.10
C ARG A 45 5.42 -5.64 -3.74
N ILE A 46 5.70 -4.88 -2.68
CA ILE A 46 5.22 -5.18 -1.33
C ILE A 46 3.68 -5.21 -1.33
N ALA A 47 3.02 -4.17 -1.84
CA ALA A 47 1.56 -4.12 -1.80
C ALA A 47 0.88 -5.24 -2.61
N GLU A 48 1.49 -5.69 -3.72
CA GLU A 48 0.99 -6.85 -4.48
C GLU A 48 1.12 -8.17 -3.71
N GLU A 49 2.21 -8.34 -2.97
CA GLU A 49 2.43 -9.49 -2.09
C GLU A 49 1.43 -9.49 -0.94
N GLU A 50 1.34 -8.39 -0.19
CA GLU A 50 0.40 -8.20 0.93
C GLU A 50 -1.06 -8.40 0.48
N TYR A 51 -1.42 -7.92 -0.71
CA TYR A 51 -2.77 -8.11 -1.22
C TYR A 51 -3.07 -9.57 -1.57
N ARG A 52 -2.11 -10.28 -2.17
CA ARG A 52 -2.23 -11.71 -2.48
C ARG A 52 -2.38 -12.54 -1.21
N GLU A 53 -1.58 -12.22 -0.19
CA GLU A 53 -1.66 -12.87 1.11
C GLU A 53 -3.01 -12.61 1.77
N HIS A 54 -3.49 -11.35 1.81
CA HIS A 54 -4.81 -11.01 2.33
C HIS A 54 -5.92 -11.82 1.65
N LEU A 55 -5.93 -11.87 0.31
CA LEU A 55 -6.93 -12.63 -0.44
C LEU A 55 -6.88 -14.14 -0.13
N SER A 56 -5.69 -14.70 0.12
CA SER A 56 -5.55 -16.11 0.51
C SER A 56 -6.20 -16.44 1.85
N THR A 57 -6.31 -15.45 2.75
CA THR A 57 -6.99 -15.62 4.04
C THR A 57 -8.52 -15.56 3.94
N LEU A 58 -9.06 -14.89 2.91
CA LEU A 58 -10.50 -14.75 2.68
C LEU A 58 -11.11 -15.92 1.89
N LEU A 59 -10.31 -16.62 1.08
CA LEU A 59 -10.75 -17.73 0.24
C LEU A 59 -10.64 -19.09 0.93
N ARG A 60 -10.52 -19.10 2.25
CA ARG A 60 -10.33 -20.30 3.07
C ARG A 60 -11.62 -20.68 3.78
#